data_AF-A0A1Y3S162-F1
#
_entry.id   AF-A0A1Y3S162-F1
#
_cell.length_a   1.000
_cell.length_b   1.000
_cell.length_c   1.000
_cell.angle_alpha   90.00
_cell.angle_beta   90.00
_cell.angle_gamma   90.00
#
_symmetry.space_group_name_H-M   'P 1'
#
loop_
_entity.id
_entity.type
_entity.pdbx_description
1 polymer ?
#
loop_
_entity_poly.entity_id
_entity_poly.type
_entity_poly.pdbx_seq_one_letter_code
_entity_poly.pdbx_strand_id
1 'polypeptide(L)'
;MSVALDEAFRIFGDEARPDPLTDKFRRTYVRGRTARPCDKQIDAVADALSDLFGGDGTGFHRNDDDWKRTAKYLLNIARIEVM
;
A
#
# COMPACT_ATOMS: atom_id res chain seq x y z
N MET A 1 -9.43 -15.92 -6.34
CA MET A 1 -9.32 -14.66 -7.11
C MET A 1 -8.52 -13.70 -6.23
N SER A 2 -7.59 -12.89 -6.74
CA SER A 2 -6.80 -11.98 -5.88
C SER A 2 -7.74 -10.89 -5.32
N VAL A 3 -7.65 -10.52 -4.05
CA VAL A 3 -8.52 -9.44 -3.52
C VAL A 3 -8.33 -8.12 -4.27
N ALA A 4 -7.15 -7.84 -4.83
CA ALA A 4 -6.98 -6.69 -5.70
C ALA A 4 -7.86 -6.78 -6.96
N LEU A 5 -8.07 -7.99 -7.51
CA LEU A 5 -9.02 -8.24 -8.58
C LEU A 5 -10.45 -8.09 -8.08
N ASP A 6 -10.82 -8.68 -6.95
CA ASP A 6 -12.18 -8.58 -6.38
C ASP A 6 -12.57 -7.13 -6.06
N GLU A 7 -11.64 -6.35 -5.48
CA GLU A 7 -11.79 -4.91 -5.30
C GLU A 7 -11.97 -4.20 -6.64
N ALA A 8 -11.15 -4.52 -7.65
CA ALA A 8 -11.27 -3.91 -8.96
C ALA A 8 -12.62 -4.22 -9.62
N PHE A 9 -13.12 -5.46 -9.49
CA PHE A 9 -14.46 -5.83 -9.97
C PHE A 9 -15.56 -5.06 -9.23
N ARG A 10 -15.45 -4.92 -7.90
CA ARG A 10 -16.40 -4.14 -7.11
C ARG A 10 -16.41 -2.64 -7.47
N ILE A 11 -15.24 -2.06 -7.71
CA ILE A 11 -15.09 -0.61 -8.01
C ILE A 11 -15.48 -0.31 -9.45
N PHE A 12 -15.10 -1.17 -10.39
CA PHE A 12 -15.28 -0.93 -11.83
C PHE A 12 -16.41 -1.77 -12.46
N GLY A 13 -17.32 -2.30 -11.63
CA GLY A 13 -18.58 -2.95 -12.03
C GLY A 13 -18.47 -4.37 -12.59
N ASP A 14 -19.61 -5.05 -12.78
CA ASP A 14 -19.67 -6.45 -13.19
C ASP A 14 -19.95 -6.66 -14.70
N GLU A 15 -19.47 -7.82 -15.17
CA GLU A 15 -19.20 -8.40 -16.51
C GLU A 15 -20.04 -8.11 -17.77
N ALA A 16 -21.11 -7.31 -17.75
CA ALA A 16 -22.07 -7.31 -18.86
C ALA A 16 -21.57 -6.67 -20.19
N ARG A 17 -20.55 -5.81 -20.14
CA ARG A 17 -19.82 -5.31 -21.33
C ARG A 17 -18.38 -4.99 -20.95
N PRO A 18 -17.38 -5.80 -21.35
CA PRO A 18 -15.99 -5.42 -21.20
C PRO A 18 -15.70 -4.29 -22.19
N ASP A 19 -15.93 -3.04 -21.80
CA ASP A 19 -15.38 -1.94 -22.57
C ASP A 19 -13.85 -1.95 -22.36
N PRO A 20 -13.04 -1.78 -23.43
CA PRO A 20 -11.59 -1.86 -23.34
C PRO A 20 -10.96 -0.86 -22.34
N LEU A 21 -11.67 0.22 -22.03
CA LEU A 21 -11.20 1.25 -21.12
C LEU A 21 -11.37 0.79 -19.65
N THR A 22 -12.48 0.13 -19.32
CA THR A 22 -12.69 -0.50 -18.00
C THR A 22 -11.71 -1.63 -17.73
N ASP A 23 -11.41 -2.49 -18.71
CA ASP A 23 -10.37 -3.52 -18.52
C ASP A 23 -8.99 -2.88 -18.29
N LYS A 24 -8.66 -1.81 -19.01
CA LYS A 24 -7.43 -1.04 -18.80
C LYS A 24 -7.38 -0.42 -17.40
N PHE A 25 -8.49 0.12 -16.90
CA PHE A 25 -8.56 0.68 -15.54
C PHE A 25 -8.40 -0.40 -14.48
N ARG A 26 -9.07 -1.55 -14.62
CA ARG A 26 -8.91 -2.69 -13.69
C ARG A 26 -7.47 -3.19 -13.64
N ARG A 27 -6.85 -3.44 -14.79
CA ARG A 27 -5.44 -3.87 -14.84
C ARG A 27 -4.50 -2.84 -14.22
N THR A 28 -4.74 -1.55 -14.48
CA THR A 28 -3.93 -0.47 -13.91
C THR A 28 -4.10 -0.40 -12.39
N TYR A 29 -5.33 -0.53 -11.89
CA TYR A 29 -5.63 -0.57 -10.46
C TYR A 29 -4.96 -1.77 -9.78
N VAL A 30 -5.14 -2.98 -10.30
CA VAL A 30 -4.52 -4.20 -9.77
C VAL A 30 -3.01 -4.08 -9.79
N ARG A 31 -2.43 -3.55 -10.87
CA ARG A 31 -0.98 -3.32 -10.97
C ARG A 31 -0.49 -2.31 -9.93
N GLY A 32 -1.23 -1.23 -9.69
CA GLY A 32 -0.92 -0.27 -8.63
C GLY A 32 -1.00 -0.90 -7.24
N ARG A 33 -2.05 -1.68 -6.97
CA ARG A 33 -2.24 -2.39 -5.69
C ARG A 33 -1.19 -3.47 -5.41
N THR A 34 -0.62 -4.06 -6.46
CA THR A 34 0.39 -5.11 -6.36
C THR A 34 1.81 -4.61 -6.61
N ALA A 35 2.01 -3.32 -6.90
CA ALA A 35 3.32 -2.71 -7.05
C ALA A 35 4.02 -2.64 -5.68
N ARG A 36 5.34 -2.83 -5.67
CA ARG A 36 6.14 -2.58 -4.46
C ARG A 36 6.01 -1.10 -4.10
N PRO A 37 5.91 -0.76 -2.80
CA PRO A 37 5.89 0.63 -2.38
C PRO A 37 7.15 1.32 -2.87
N CYS A 38 7.00 2.54 -3.38
CA CYS A 38 8.14 3.35 -3.79
C CYS A 38 8.76 4.05 -2.58
N ASP A 39 10.00 4.52 -2.72
CA ASP A 39 10.76 5.11 -1.61
C ASP A 39 10.02 6.30 -0.98
N LYS A 40 9.34 7.13 -1.78
CA LYS A 40 8.51 8.24 -1.25
C LYS A 40 7.39 7.79 -0.31
N GLN A 41 6.76 6.64 -0.59
CA GLN A 41 5.72 6.08 0.29
C GLN A 41 6.33 5.50 1.55
N ILE A 42 7.51 4.87 1.43
CA ILE A 42 8.25 4.34 2.57
C ILE A 42 8.68 5.48 3.50
N ASP A 43 9.25 6.54 2.94
CA ASP A 43 9.69 7.73 3.68
C ASP A 43 8.51 8.39 4.40
N ALA A 44 7.39 8.64 3.70
CA ALA A 44 6.22 9.26 4.33
C ALA A 44 5.63 8.45 5.50
N VAL A 45 5.63 7.12 5.39
CA VAL A 45 5.20 6.25 6.49
C VAL A 45 6.25 6.20 7.60
N ALA A 46 7.54 6.20 7.26
CA ALA A 46 8.62 6.24 8.25
C ALA A 46 8.58 7.52 9.09
N ASP A 47 8.38 8.68 8.45
CA ASP A 47 8.24 9.97 9.11
C ASP A 47 7.04 9.96 10.07
N ALA A 48 5.88 9.48 9.60
CA ALA A 48 4.69 9.37 10.43
C ALA A 48 4.90 8.43 11.63
N LEU A 49 5.62 7.31 11.47
CA LEU A 49 5.96 6.41 12.57
C LEU A 49 6.93 7.07 13.56
N SER A 50 7.91 7.81 13.05
CA SER A 50 8.86 8.56 13.87
C SER A 50 8.13 9.63 14.71
N ASP A 51 7.22 10.38 14.10
CA ASP A 51 6.40 11.38 14.80
C ASP A 51 5.51 10.76 15.87
N LEU A 52 4.89 9.59 15.59
CA LEU A 52 3.98 8.92 16.50
C LEU A 52 4.69 8.24 17.69
N PHE A 53 5.89 7.70 17.48
CA PHE A 53 6.55 6.81 18.44
C PHE A 53 7.93 7.28 18.90
N GLY A 54 8.60 8.13 18.15
CA GLY A 54 9.98 8.58 18.35
C GLY A 54 10.13 9.85 19.19
N GLY A 55 9.04 10.42 19.70
CA GLY A 55 9.10 11.65 20.52
C GLY A 55 9.92 11.51 21.80
N ASP A 56 10.52 12.62 22.24
CA ASP A 56 11.48 12.76 23.37
C ASP A 56 11.06 12.15 24.73
N GLY A 57 9.80 11.73 24.89
CA GLY A 57 9.28 11.12 26.11
C GLY A 57 9.20 9.59 26.13
N THR A 58 9.37 8.90 24.98
CA THR A 58 9.12 7.44 24.88
C THR A 58 10.37 6.58 25.08
N GLY A 59 11.56 7.19 25.07
CA GLY A 59 12.84 6.46 25.11
C GLY A 59 13.11 5.59 23.86
N PHE A 60 12.24 5.67 22.85
CA PHE A 60 12.30 4.87 21.63
C PHE A 60 13.00 5.64 20.52
N HIS A 61 14.32 5.79 20.63
CA HIS A 61 15.14 6.38 19.57
C HIS A 61 15.53 5.32 18.54
N ARG A 62 14.57 4.90 17.70
CA ARG A 62 14.91 4.18 16.47
C ARG A 62 15.46 5.17 15.45
N ASN A 63 16.52 4.78 14.75
CA ASN A 63 17.08 5.59 13.68
C ASN A 63 16.16 5.58 12.44
N ASP A 64 16.35 6.52 11.52
CA ASP A 64 15.53 6.65 10.31
C ASP A 64 15.49 5.36 9.47
N ASP A 65 16.60 4.63 9.42
CA ASP A 65 16.69 3.37 8.67
C ASP A 65 15.79 2.27 9.25
N ASP A 66 15.66 2.21 10.58
CA ASP A 66 14.74 1.29 11.27
C ASP A 66 13.29 1.67 10.97
N TRP A 67 12.96 2.96 10.95
CA TRP A 67 11.62 3.43 10.59
C TRP A 67 11.28 3.13 9.13
N LYS A 68 12.21 3.34 8.20
CA LYS A 68 12.04 2.96 6.79
C LYS A 68 11.86 1.46 6.62
N ARG A 69 12.58 0.66 7.41
CA ARG A 69 12.42 -0.80 7.41
C ARG A 69 11.03 -1.21 7.92
N THR A 70 10.57 -0.62 9.01
CA THR A 70 9.23 -0.86 9.56
C THR A 70 8.14 -0.39 8.59
N ALA A 71 8.29 0.80 8.00
CA ALA A 71 7.38 1.33 6.99
C ALA A 71 7.26 0.40 5.77
N LYS A 72 8.39 -0.07 5.25
CA LYS A 72 8.40 -1.06 4.16
C LYS A 72 7.70 -2.36 4.55
N TYR A 73 7.90 -2.83 5.78
CA TYR A 73 7.23 -4.04 6.26
C TYR A 73 5.72 -3.85 6.35
N LEU A 74 5.25 -2.76 6.97
CA LEU A 74 3.83 -2.42 7.10
C LEU A 74 3.16 -2.22 5.74
N LEU A 75 3.80 -1.53 4.81
CA LEU A 75 3.27 -1.35 3.45
C LEU A 75 3.17 -2.67 2.67
N ASN A 76 4.06 -3.63 2.96
CA ASN A 76 3.96 -4.97 2.38
C ASN A 76 2.87 -5.81 3.08
N ILE A 77 2.65 -5.67 4.38
CA ILE A 77 1.54 -6.32 5.09
C ILE A 77 0.20 -5.74 4.65
N ALA A 78 0.04 -4.42 4.59
CA ALA A 78 -1.17 -3.77 4.09
C ALA A 78 -1.50 -4.18 2.63
N ARG A 79 -0.50 -4.64 1.89
CA ARG A 79 -0.69 -5.30 0.59
C ARG A 79 -1.17 -6.75 0.68
N ILE A 80 -0.77 -7.49 1.72
CA ILE A 80 -1.05 -8.92 1.93
C ILE A 80 -2.34 -9.15 2.73
N GLU A 81 -2.62 -8.37 3.78
CA GLU A 81 -3.82 -8.52 4.64
C GLU A 81 -5.11 -8.07 3.94
N VAL A 82 -4.97 -7.32 2.85
CA VAL A 82 -6.07 -7.06 1.93
C VAL A 82 -5.98 -8.02 0.73
N MET A 83 -5.49 -9.25 0.92
CA MET A 83 -5.57 -10.44 0.02
C MET A 83 -6.37 -11.55 0.69
#